data_AF-A0A7X6K6A8-F1
#
_entry.id   AF-A0A7X6K6A8-F1
#
_cell.length_a   1.000
_cell.length_b   1.000
_cell.length_c   1.000
_cell.angle_alpha   90.00
_cell.angle_beta   90.00
_cell.angle_gamma   90.00
#
_symmetry.space_group_name_H-M   'P 1'
#
loop_
_entity.id
_entity.type
_entity.pdbx_description
1 polymer ?
#
loop_
_entity_poly.entity_id
_entity_poly.type
_entity_poly.pdbx_seq_one_letter_code
_entity_poly.pdbx_strand_id
1 'polypeptide(L)'
;MTPHPKQPLTDDSIRVRQLSHYQFSWIAGDPGQPGTWTLQLVLDEGAWEEVLTIDADDADNLQDLLSTAGTVFYDIGRQTLMFGTVAPGKG
;
A
#
# COMPACT_ATOMS: atom_id res chain seq x y z
N MET A 1 -6.10 26.01 -22.88
CA MET A 1 -6.07 25.82 -21.42
C MET A 1 -5.10 24.70 -21.14
N THR A 2 -3.94 24.99 -20.56
CA THR A 2 -3.01 23.95 -20.09
C THR A 2 -3.65 23.29 -18.86
N PRO A 3 -3.82 21.95 -18.84
CA PRO A 3 -4.27 21.28 -17.63
C PRO A 3 -3.22 21.53 -16.55
N HIS A 4 -3.66 22.08 -15.41
CA HIS A 4 -2.79 22.17 -14.25
C HIS A 4 -2.59 20.74 -13.73
N PRO A 5 -1.35 20.28 -13.54
CA PRO A 5 -1.14 19.01 -12.88
C PRO A 5 -1.86 19.05 -11.53
N LYS A 6 -2.68 18.04 -11.25
CA LYS A 6 -3.38 17.90 -9.97
C LYS A 6 -2.28 17.85 -8.89
N GLN A 7 -2.17 18.89 -8.08
CA GLN A 7 -1.14 18.94 -7.04
C GLN A 7 -1.32 17.73 -6.12
N PRO A 8 -0.23 17.04 -5.73
CA PRO A 8 -0.30 15.94 -4.78
C PRO A 8 -0.92 16.44 -3.47
N LEU A 9 -1.77 15.63 -2.86
CA LEU A 9 -2.41 15.96 -1.60
C LEU A 9 -1.42 15.68 -0.45
N THR A 10 -0.49 16.59 -0.21
CA THR A 10 0.58 16.48 0.82
C THR A 10 0.12 16.92 2.21
N ASP A 11 -1.17 16.75 2.52
CA ASP A 11 -1.72 17.10 3.84
C ASP A 11 -1.50 15.95 4.81
N ASP A 12 -0.59 16.13 5.77
CA ASP A 12 -0.22 15.15 6.79
C ASP A 12 -1.36 14.84 7.79
N SER A 13 -2.45 15.63 7.78
CA SER A 13 -3.64 15.35 8.59
C SER A 13 -4.46 14.18 8.04
N ILE A 14 -4.27 13.82 6.76
CA ILE A 14 -4.96 12.70 6.11
C ILE A 14 -4.35 11.38 6.59
N ARG A 15 -5.13 10.65 7.40
CA ARG A 15 -4.70 9.37 7.99
C ARG A 15 -5.05 8.16 7.15
N VAL A 16 -6.14 8.22 6.39
CA VAL A 16 -6.58 7.14 5.51
C VAL A 16 -6.35 7.58 4.07
N ARG A 17 -5.49 6.86 3.36
CA ARG A 17 -5.05 7.22 2.00
C ARG A 17 -5.33 6.08 1.03
N GLN A 18 -5.54 6.42 -0.25
CA GLN A 18 -5.74 5.41 -1.28
C GLN A 18 -4.39 4.81 -1.67
N LEU A 19 -4.33 3.48 -1.80
CA LEU A 19 -3.16 2.80 -2.36
C LEU A 19 -3.19 2.96 -3.90
N SER A 20 -2.21 3.66 -4.45
CA SER A 20 -2.07 3.84 -5.90
C SER A 20 -1.20 2.77 -6.53
N HIS A 21 -0.07 2.42 -5.90
CA HIS A 21 0.82 1.35 -6.35
C HIS A 21 1.38 0.59 -5.15
N TYR A 22 1.85 -0.63 -5.37
CA TYR A 22 2.60 -1.40 -4.38
C TYR A 22 3.73 -2.19 -5.03
N GLN A 23 4.76 -2.50 -4.26
CA GLN A 23 5.89 -3.30 -4.71
C GLN A 23 6.36 -4.23 -3.59
N PHE A 24 6.29 -5.54 -3.84
CA PHE A 24 7.00 -6.51 -3.03
C PHE A 24 8.48 -6.52 -3.40
N SER A 25 9.35 -6.65 -2.41
CA SER A 25 10.76 -6.90 -2.63
C SER A 25 11.31 -7.88 -1.59
N TRP A 26 12.39 -8.56 -1.97
CA TRP A 26 13.08 -9.52 -1.14
C TRP A 26 14.56 -9.16 -1.06
N ILE A 27 15.08 -9.15 0.16
CA ILE A 27 16.48 -8.86 0.46
C ILE A 27 17.10 -10.13 1.03
N ALA A 28 18.20 -10.58 0.43
CA ALA A 28 18.91 -11.76 0.90
C ALA A 28 19.43 -11.56 2.34
N GLY A 29 19.23 -12.58 3.17
CA GLY A 29 19.87 -12.68 4.48
C GLY A 29 21.28 -13.26 4.36
N ASP A 30 21.88 -13.55 5.52
CA ASP A 30 23.15 -14.28 5.58
C ASP A 30 23.04 -15.67 4.95
N PRO A 31 24.16 -16.28 4.51
CA PRO A 31 24.14 -17.62 3.92
C PRO A 31 23.45 -18.66 4.82
N GLY A 32 22.40 -19.28 4.29
CA GLY A 32 21.60 -20.27 5.01
C GLY A 32 20.53 -19.70 5.93
N GLN A 33 20.40 -18.37 6.01
CA GLN A 33 19.32 -17.69 6.74
C GLN A 33 18.20 -17.24 5.78
N PRO A 34 16.96 -17.14 6.26
CA PRO A 34 15.88 -16.53 5.49
C PRO A 34 16.21 -15.09 5.10
N GLY A 35 15.78 -14.69 3.91
CA GLY A 35 15.78 -13.27 3.54
C GLY A 35 14.62 -12.51 4.17
N THR A 36 14.63 -11.20 3.99
CA THR A 36 13.58 -10.29 4.48
C THR A 36 12.69 -9.87 3.34
N TRP A 37 11.38 -10.03 3.51
CA TRP A 37 10.38 -9.47 2.60
C TRP A 37 10.02 -8.06 3.03
N THR A 38 9.84 -7.18 2.05
CA THR A 38 9.23 -5.88 2.27
C THR A 38 8.13 -5.63 1.26
N LEU A 39 7.14 -4.84 1.68
CA LEU A 39 6.08 -4.32 0.84
C LEU A 39 6.12 -2.79 0.91
N GLN A 40 6.45 -2.16 -0.22
CA GLN A 40 6.33 -0.72 -0.38
C GLN A 40 4.91 -0.38 -0.84
N LEU A 41 4.27 0.54 -0.13
CA LEU A 41 2.98 1.12 -0.46
C LEU A 41 3.20 2.54 -0.96
N VAL A 42 2.69 2.84 -2.15
CA VAL A 42 2.69 4.20 -2.72
C VAL A 42 1.26 4.72 -2.65
N LEU A 43 1.04 5.74 -1.84
CA LEU A 43 -0.27 6.27 -1.50
C LEU A 43 -0.53 7.60 -2.20
N ASP A 44 -1.79 7.84 -2.58
CA ASP A 44 -2.27 9.07 -3.20
C ASP A 44 -1.35 9.58 -4.34
N GLU A 45 -1.06 8.73 -5.32
CA GLU A 45 -0.18 9.01 -6.48
C GLU A 45 1.24 9.43 -6.09
N GLY A 46 1.75 8.91 -4.97
CA GLY A 46 3.11 9.21 -4.47
C GLY A 46 3.18 10.43 -3.57
N ALA A 47 2.05 10.93 -3.06
CA ALA A 47 2.06 11.96 -2.01
C ALA A 47 2.57 11.41 -0.67
N TRP A 48 2.50 10.09 -0.47
CA TRP A 48 3.06 9.40 0.71
C TRP A 48 3.54 8.00 0.35
N GLU A 49 4.57 7.51 1.03
CA GLU A 49 5.06 6.14 0.89
C GLU A 49 5.27 5.49 2.27
N GLU A 50 5.01 4.19 2.34
CA GLU A 50 5.27 3.36 3.52
C GLU A 50 5.99 2.08 3.10
N VAL A 51 6.94 1.63 3.91
CA VAL A 51 7.63 0.35 3.69
C VAL A 51 7.38 -0.54 4.89
N LEU A 52 6.71 -1.66 4.64
CA LEU A 52 6.40 -2.66 5.65
C LEU A 52 7.40 -3.80 5.55
N THR A 53 7.95 -4.21 6.69
CA THR A 53 8.64 -5.50 6.80
C THR A 53 7.61 -6.56 7.14
N ILE A 54 7.52 -7.60 6.32
CA ILE A 54 6.54 -8.67 6.45
C ILE A 54 7.25 -10.01 6.36
N ASP A 55 6.61 -11.07 6.82
CA ASP A 55 7.09 -12.43 6.59
C ASP A 55 6.63 -12.96 5.23
N ALA A 56 7.05 -14.19 4.91
CA ALA A 56 6.73 -14.81 3.62
C ALA A 56 5.26 -15.21 3.49
N ASP A 57 4.60 -15.60 4.59
CA ASP A 57 3.20 -16.03 4.58
C ASP A 57 2.28 -14.81 4.40
N ASP A 58 2.59 -13.70 5.06
CA ASP A 58 1.92 -12.42 4.85
C ASP A 58 2.15 -11.90 3.43
N ALA A 59 3.36 -12.05 2.87
CA ALA A 59 3.65 -11.61 1.51
C ALA A 59 2.79 -12.35 0.46
N ASP A 60 2.63 -13.67 0.61
CA ASP A 60 1.79 -14.49 -0.28
C ASP A 60 0.32 -14.10 -0.17
N ASN A 61 -0.22 -14.03 1.06
CA ASN A 61 -1.60 -13.63 1.30
C ASN A 61 -1.91 -12.21 0.77
N LEU A 62 -1.00 -11.26 1.00
CA LEU A 62 -1.17 -9.88 0.54
C LEU A 62 -1.07 -9.79 -0.99
N GLN A 63 -0.20 -10.57 -1.64
CA GLN A 63 -0.10 -10.61 -3.10
C GLN A 63 -1.44 -11.05 -3.72
N ASP A 64 -2.08 -12.08 -3.17
CA ASP A 64 -3.38 -12.56 -3.65
C ASP A 64 -4.48 -11.52 -3.46
N LEU A 65 -4.57 -10.91 -2.28
CA LEU A 65 -5.57 -9.87 -1.99
C LEU A 65 -5.38 -8.62 -2.84
N LEU A 66 -4.14 -8.15 -2.98
CA LEU A 66 -3.82 -6.94 -3.75
C LEU A 66 -3.96 -7.15 -5.26
N SER A 67 -3.74 -8.36 -5.77
CA SER A 67 -3.88 -8.66 -7.20
C SER A 67 -5.33 -8.66 -7.69
N THR A 68 -6.29 -8.84 -6.77
CA THR A 68 -7.72 -8.96 -7.09
C THR A 68 -8.55 -7.77 -6.61
N ALA A 69 -8.06 -7.00 -5.64
CA ALA A 69 -8.79 -5.85 -5.10
C ALA A 69 -8.86 -4.69 -6.11
N GLY A 70 -10.09 -4.21 -6.39
CA GLY A 70 -10.28 -3.04 -7.26
C GLY A 70 -9.97 -1.71 -6.58
N THR A 71 -10.08 -1.61 -5.26
CA THR A 71 -9.75 -0.41 -4.49
C THR A 71 -9.27 -0.82 -3.11
N VAL A 72 -8.16 -0.22 -2.68
CA VAL A 72 -7.52 -0.48 -1.39
C VAL A 72 -7.15 0.85 -0.75
N PHE A 73 -7.38 0.94 0.56
CA PHE A 73 -6.97 2.09 1.37
C PHE A 73 -6.01 1.63 2.46
N TYR A 74 -5.23 2.56 2.97
CA TYR A 74 -4.30 2.34 4.07
C TYR A 74 -4.52 3.38 5.15
N ASP A 75 -4.77 2.93 6.38
CA ASP A 75 -4.76 3.78 7.57
C ASP A 75 -3.33 3.86 8.12
N ILE A 76 -2.68 5.02 7.98
CA ILE A 76 -1.31 5.26 8.44
C ILE A 76 -1.20 5.10 9.96
N GLY A 77 -2.18 5.61 10.71
CA GLY A 77 -2.11 5.63 12.17
C GLY A 77 -2.25 4.24 12.78
N ARG A 78 -3.00 3.35 12.11
CA ARG A 78 -3.22 1.95 12.53
C ARG A 78 -2.36 0.95 11.78
N GLN A 79 -1.61 1.39 10.77
CA GLN A 79 -0.88 0.56 9.83
C GLN A 79 -1.73 -0.58 9.26
N THR A 80 -2.92 -0.25 8.75
CA THR A 80 -3.93 -1.24 8.34
C THR A 80 -4.33 -1.07 6.88
N LEU A 81 -4.18 -2.13 6.08
CA LEU A 81 -4.76 -2.23 4.73
C LEU A 81 -6.25 -2.56 4.80
N MET A 82 -7.06 -1.83 4.05
CA MET A 82 -8.51 -1.98 3.97
C MET A 82 -8.89 -2.32 2.52
N PHE A 83 -9.37 -3.54 2.32
CA PHE A 83 -9.72 -4.08 1.01
C PHE A 83 -11.24 -3.98 0.78
N GLY A 84 -11.64 -3.75 -0.48
CA GLY A 84 -13.06 -3.88 -0.87
C GLY A 84 -13.99 -2.88 -0.19
N THR A 85 -13.49 -1.69 0.17
CA THR A 85 -14.30 -0.62 0.75
C THR A 85 -15.44 -0.25 -0.19
N VAL A 86 -16.69 -0.38 0.26
CA VAL A 86 -17.88 -0.03 -0.51
C VAL A 86 -18.39 1.34 -0.07
N ALA A 87 -18.67 2.21 -1.03
CA ALA A 87 -19.29 3.49 -0.72
C ALA A 87 -20.70 3.27 -0.12
N PRO A 88 -21.12 4.06 0.88
CA PRO A 88 -22.47 3.97 1.42
C PRO A 88 -23.55 3.97 0.32
N GLY A 89 -24.51 3.06 0.43
CA GLY A 89 -25.61 2.91 -0.55
C GLY A 89 -25.27 2.15 -1.84
N LYS A 90 -24.14 1.44 -1.89
CA LYS A 90 -23.70 0.65 -3.06
C LYS A 90 -23.51 -0.86 -2.79
N GLY A 91 -23.97 -1.35 -1.63
CA GLY A 91 -23.87 -2.75 -1.21
C GLY A 91 -25.21 -3.48 -1.24
#